data_AF-A0AAV8GKZ1-F1
#
_entry.id   AF-A0AAV8GKZ1-F1
#
_cell.length_a   1.000
_cell.length_b   1.000
_cell.length_c   1.000
_cell.angle_alpha   90.00
_cell.angle_beta   90.00
_cell.angle_gamma   90.00
#
_symmetry.space_group_name_H-M   'P 1'
#
loop_
_entity.id
_entity.type
_entity.pdbx_description
1 polymer ?
#
loop_
_entity_poly.entity_id
_entity_poly.type
_entity_poly.pdbx_seq_one_letter_code
_entity_poly.pdbx_strand_id
1 'polypeptide(L)'
;MPLHELARLILIPPEKELTLESLMGLLVHQRVFAKCEGGYLLTPISEMMLSEGANMGAFVCFATEPSPEQLLFTSKWFKDTGKGTVFQLAHNGKQAWEVLKEKPELGNLANNAMSSHSKEFVRILVAKYPEIFEGINNLVDVGGGTGSTVKIIADSFPNLRCTVFDLPHVVDNALNNDSISVVGGDMFDKIPPADTILLKTVLHDWSDEDCIRILKKCKEAIDSTINNGKVIVVEMVLDAETDDSKETETKLIYNLCLLFFFG
;
A
#
# COMPACT_ATOMS: atom_id res chain seq x y z
N MET A 1 7.99 -28.76 -8.88
CA MET A 1 7.64 -28.80 -10.31
C MET A 1 8.91 -28.72 -11.16
N PRO A 2 9.17 -29.69 -12.05
CA PRO A 2 10.29 -29.66 -13.00
C PRO A 2 10.26 -28.45 -13.93
N LEU A 3 11.43 -27.98 -14.40
CA LEU A 3 11.55 -26.80 -15.26
C LEU A 3 10.77 -26.93 -16.57
N HIS A 4 10.87 -28.08 -17.25
CA HIS A 4 10.20 -28.32 -18.53
C HIS A 4 8.66 -28.30 -18.40
N GLU A 5 8.14 -28.78 -17.27
CA GLU A 5 6.71 -28.77 -16.98
C GLU A 5 6.23 -27.34 -16.69
N LEU A 6 7.00 -26.58 -15.91
CA LEU A 6 6.75 -25.15 -15.67
C LEU A 6 6.76 -24.35 -16.98
N ALA A 7 7.78 -24.54 -17.82
CA ALA A 7 7.90 -23.87 -19.12
C ALA A 7 6.68 -24.14 -20.00
N ARG A 8 6.22 -25.39 -20.06
CA ARG A 8 5.03 -25.77 -20.80
C ARG A 8 3.75 -25.13 -20.24
N LEU A 9 3.60 -25.09 -18.91
CA LEU A 9 2.41 -24.53 -18.26
C LEU A 9 2.25 -23.03 -18.50
N ILE A 10 3.35 -22.27 -18.50
CA ILE A 10 3.34 -20.82 -18.74
C ILE A 10 3.68 -20.45 -20.20
N LEU A 11 3.63 -21.43 -21.10
CA LEU A 11 3.76 -21.26 -22.56
C LEU A 11 5.11 -20.62 -23.00
N ILE A 12 6.21 -20.97 -22.32
CA ILE A 12 7.56 -20.54 -22.72
C ILE A 12 8.04 -21.35 -23.93
N PRO A 13 8.47 -20.69 -25.02
CA PRO A 13 9.07 -21.38 -26.16
C PRO A 13 10.38 -22.11 -25.78
N PRO A 14 10.68 -23.28 -26.38
CA PRO A 14 11.89 -24.05 -26.06
C PRO A 14 13.20 -23.25 -26.15
N GLU A 15 13.29 -22.32 -27.11
CA GLU A 15 14.46 -21.46 -27.30
C GLU A 15 14.74 -20.50 -26.12
N LYS A 16 13.78 -20.31 -25.20
CA LYS A 16 13.91 -19.47 -24.01
C LYS A 16 14.12 -20.27 -22.72
N GLU A 17 14.15 -21.61 -22.78
CA GLU A 17 14.28 -22.45 -21.57
C GLU A 17 15.57 -22.19 -20.79
N LEU A 18 16.69 -21.95 -21.47
CA LEU A 18 17.96 -21.59 -20.81
C LEU A 18 17.88 -20.27 -20.05
N THR A 19 17.15 -19.30 -20.61
CA THR A 19 16.89 -18.01 -19.93
C THR A 19 15.98 -18.20 -18.73
N LEU A 20 14.94 -19.03 -18.86
CA LEU A 20 14.06 -19.39 -17.75
C LEU A 20 14.85 -20.11 -16.64
N GLU A 21 15.74 -21.04 -16.98
CA GLU A 21 16.58 -21.74 -16.01
C GLU A 21 17.46 -20.76 -15.24
N SER A 22 18.08 -19.82 -15.95
CA SER A 22 18.95 -18.79 -15.36
C SER A 22 18.16 -17.86 -14.42
N LEU A 23 16.96 -17.44 -14.83
CA LEU A 23 16.06 -16.64 -13.99
C LEU A 23 15.65 -17.43 -12.74
N MET A 24 15.24 -18.68 -12.89
CA MET A 24 14.89 -19.54 -11.75
C MET A 24 16.09 -19.76 -10.83
N GLY A 25 17.31 -19.87 -11.38
CA GLY A 25 18.54 -19.94 -10.60
C GLY A 25 18.76 -18.70 -9.72
N LEU A 26 18.54 -17.50 -10.27
CA LEU A 26 18.58 -16.26 -9.50
C LEU A 26 17.50 -16.23 -8.42
N LEU A 27 16.25 -16.58 -8.75
CA LEU A 27 15.15 -16.57 -7.80
C LEU A 27 15.34 -17.58 -6.67
N VAL A 28 15.99 -18.72 -6.93
CA VAL A 28 16.41 -19.67 -5.89
C VAL A 28 17.51 -19.08 -5.01
N HIS A 29 18.50 -18.41 -5.60
CA HIS A 29 19.55 -17.74 -4.82
C HIS A 29 18.98 -16.65 -3.89
N GLN A 30 17.99 -15.90 -4.38
CA GLN A 30 17.24 -14.90 -3.61
C GLN A 30 16.19 -15.51 -2.65
N ARG A 31 16.10 -16.85 -2.57
CA ARG A 31 15.18 -17.62 -1.72
C ARG A 31 13.69 -17.40 -2.02
N VAL A 32 13.37 -16.86 -3.20
CA VAL A 32 12.00 -16.75 -3.70
C VAL A 32 11.44 -18.15 -3.99
N PHE A 33 12.26 -19.05 -4.53
CA PHE A 33 11.92 -20.47 -4.67
C PHE A 33 12.98 -21.34 -4.00
N ALA A 34 12.64 -22.59 -3.71
CA ALA A 34 13.60 -23.61 -3.31
C ALA A 34 13.79 -24.64 -4.45
N LYS A 35 15.01 -25.18 -4.59
CA LYS A 35 15.31 -26.24 -5.57
C LYS A 35 15.37 -27.59 -4.85
N CYS A 36 14.74 -28.61 -5.43
CA CYS A 36 14.75 -30.00 -4.98
C CYS A 36 14.97 -30.95 -6.17
N GLU A 37 15.13 -32.25 -5.91
CA GLU A 37 15.30 -33.26 -6.98
C GLU A 37 14.14 -33.26 -7.99
N GLY A 38 12.91 -32.95 -7.55
CA GLY A 38 11.71 -32.84 -8.39
C GLY A 38 11.46 -31.46 -9.02
N GLY A 39 12.46 -30.57 -9.02
CA GLY A 39 12.37 -29.21 -9.58
C GLY A 39 12.21 -28.13 -8.50
N TYR A 40 11.29 -27.19 -8.69
CA TYR A 40 11.13 -26.03 -7.82
C TYR A 40 9.97 -26.18 -6.83
N LEU A 41 10.16 -25.65 -5.63
CA LEU A 41 9.18 -25.56 -4.55
C LEU A 41 8.95 -24.09 -4.18
N LEU A 42 7.74 -23.81 -3.71
CA LEU A 42 7.43 -22.53 -3.10
C LEU A 42 8.19 -22.36 -1.79
N THR A 43 8.40 -21.11 -1.41
CA THR A 43 8.90 -20.66 -0.10
C THR A 43 7.88 -19.67 0.46
N PRO A 44 7.98 -19.28 1.74
CA PRO A 44 7.09 -18.25 2.28
C PRO A 44 7.06 -16.96 1.45
N ILE A 45 8.16 -16.59 0.76
CA ILE A 45 8.21 -15.41 -0.12
C ILE A 45 7.36 -15.62 -1.37
N SER A 46 7.47 -16.77 -2.05
CA SER A 46 6.65 -17.03 -3.25
C SER A 46 5.21 -17.39 -2.94
N GLU A 47 4.92 -17.93 -1.76
CA GLU A 47 3.54 -18.13 -1.28
C GLU A 47 2.79 -16.81 -1.13
N MET A 48 3.46 -15.74 -0.69
CA MET A 48 2.85 -14.39 -0.63
C MET A 48 2.43 -13.87 -2.00
N MET A 49 3.03 -14.36 -3.10
CA MET A 49 2.70 -13.93 -4.46
C MET A 49 1.53 -14.71 -5.08
N LEU A 50 1.05 -15.77 -4.45
CA LEU A 50 -0.10 -16.54 -4.95
C LEU A 50 -1.39 -15.70 -4.93
N SER A 51 -2.25 -15.93 -5.93
CA SER A 51 -3.58 -15.32 -5.99
C SER A 51 -4.46 -15.70 -4.80
N GLU A 52 -4.24 -16.90 -4.25
CA GLU A 52 -4.85 -17.40 -3.03
C GLU A 52 -3.97 -17.01 -1.83
N GLY A 53 -4.36 -16.00 -1.07
CA GLY A 53 -3.62 -15.56 0.13
C GLY A 53 -3.41 -14.06 0.20
N ALA A 54 -2.14 -13.64 0.42
CA ALA A 54 -1.74 -12.24 0.51
C ALA A 54 -1.84 -11.51 -0.84
N ASN A 55 -1.70 -12.25 -1.96
CA ASN A 55 -1.77 -11.72 -3.33
C ASN A 55 -0.86 -10.49 -3.55
N MET A 56 0.37 -10.59 -3.04
CA MET A 56 1.39 -9.54 -3.16
C MET A 56 2.01 -9.47 -4.56
N GLY A 57 1.65 -10.39 -5.47
CA GLY A 57 2.15 -10.39 -6.85
C GLY A 57 1.88 -9.06 -7.58
N ALA A 58 0.67 -8.50 -7.44
CA ALA A 58 0.35 -7.20 -8.02
C ALA A 58 1.22 -6.07 -7.47
N PHE A 59 1.51 -6.09 -6.16
CA PHE A 59 2.39 -5.11 -5.52
C PHE A 59 3.83 -5.23 -5.99
N VAL A 60 4.36 -6.46 -6.09
CA VAL A 60 5.70 -6.70 -6.63
C VAL A 60 5.78 -6.21 -8.07
N CYS A 61 4.80 -6.55 -8.92
CA CYS A 61 4.76 -6.08 -10.31
C CYS A 61 4.71 -4.55 -10.39
N PHE A 62 3.87 -3.89 -9.59
CA PHE A 62 3.78 -2.43 -9.58
C PHE A 62 5.06 -1.75 -9.07
N ALA A 63 5.63 -2.26 -7.96
CA ALA A 63 6.85 -1.72 -7.37
C ALA A 63 8.10 -1.97 -8.23
N THR A 64 8.07 -3.02 -9.05
CA THR A 64 9.15 -3.33 -9.99
C THR A 64 8.82 -2.91 -11.42
N GLU A 65 7.69 -2.23 -11.64
CA GLU A 65 7.29 -1.76 -12.95
C GLU A 65 8.38 -0.81 -13.45
N PRO A 66 9.12 -1.21 -14.49
CA PRO A 66 10.28 -0.45 -14.89
C PRO A 66 9.79 0.84 -15.51
N SER A 67 10.14 1.96 -14.89
CA SER A 67 10.30 3.21 -15.60
C SER A 67 11.80 3.48 -15.70
N PRO A 68 12.52 2.88 -16.68
CA PRO A 68 13.90 3.30 -16.99
C PRO A 68 13.95 4.81 -17.24
N GLU A 69 12.85 5.35 -17.74
CA GLU A 69 12.59 6.77 -17.92
C GLU A 69 12.79 7.55 -16.61
N GLN A 70 12.18 7.16 -15.49
CA GLN A 70 12.35 7.85 -14.21
C GLN A 70 13.81 7.96 -13.78
N LEU A 71 14.58 6.85 -13.85
CA LEU A 71 16.02 6.85 -13.52
C LEU A 71 16.83 7.75 -14.45
N LEU A 72 16.48 7.78 -15.74
CA LEU A 72 17.12 8.66 -16.73
C LEU A 72 16.79 10.14 -16.47
N PHE A 73 15.58 10.44 -15.98
CA PHE A 73 15.17 11.79 -15.63
C PHE A 73 15.68 12.25 -14.27
N THR A 74 16.05 11.35 -13.34
CA THR A 74 16.54 11.71 -12.01
C THR A 74 17.74 12.67 -12.06
N SER A 75 18.76 12.37 -12.89
CA SER A 75 19.94 13.24 -13.03
C SER A 75 19.62 14.62 -13.60
N LYS A 76 18.62 14.68 -14.50
CA LYS A 76 18.14 15.93 -15.07
C LYS A 76 17.34 16.73 -14.03
N TRP A 77 16.46 16.05 -13.29
CA TRP A 77 15.61 16.63 -12.26
C TRP A 77 16.42 17.31 -11.15
N PHE A 78 17.46 16.65 -10.63
CA PHE A 78 18.34 17.24 -9.62
C PHE A 78 19.08 18.53 -10.07
N LYS A 79 19.14 18.79 -11.39
CA LYS A 79 19.76 20.00 -11.96
C LYS A 79 18.73 21.03 -12.40
N ASP A 80 17.44 20.67 -12.41
CA ASP A 80 16.35 21.55 -12.76
C ASP A 80 16.00 22.44 -11.56
N THR A 81 15.63 23.69 -11.81
CA THR A 81 15.15 24.63 -10.78
C THR A 81 13.62 24.70 -10.74
N GLY A 82 12.94 23.96 -11.62
CA GLY A 82 11.49 23.82 -11.65
C GLY A 82 10.93 23.16 -10.39
N LYS A 83 9.66 23.44 -10.11
CA LYS A 83 8.88 22.77 -9.06
C LYS A 83 8.17 21.56 -9.66
N GLY A 84 8.31 20.40 -9.04
CA GLY A 84 7.62 19.17 -9.44
C GLY A 84 8.47 17.93 -9.19
N THR A 85 7.89 16.75 -9.33
CA THR A 85 8.53 15.45 -9.05
C THR A 85 9.32 14.91 -10.23
N VAL A 86 10.14 13.88 -9.98
CA VAL A 86 10.80 13.11 -11.05
C VAL A 86 9.76 12.50 -12.01
N PHE A 87 8.65 11.99 -11.47
CA PHE A 87 7.54 11.47 -12.24
C PHE A 87 6.94 12.53 -13.18
N GLN A 88 6.64 13.72 -12.65
CA GLN A 88 6.09 14.81 -13.47
C GLN A 88 7.06 15.19 -14.59
N LEU A 89 8.36 15.28 -14.33
CA LEU A 89 9.35 15.58 -15.37
C LEU A 89 9.37 14.51 -16.47
N ALA A 90 9.25 13.23 -16.11
CA ALA A 90 9.20 12.12 -17.05
C ALA A 90 7.88 12.08 -17.87
N HIS A 91 6.79 12.58 -17.30
CA HIS A 91 5.45 12.53 -17.88
C HIS A 91 4.90 13.89 -18.33
N ASN A 92 5.78 14.80 -18.77
CA ASN A 92 5.43 16.10 -19.34
C ASN A 92 4.55 16.97 -18.41
N GLY A 93 4.84 16.95 -17.11
CA GLY A 93 4.15 17.72 -16.07
C GLY A 93 2.90 17.06 -15.50
N LYS A 94 2.46 15.90 -16.02
CA LYS A 94 1.28 15.19 -15.51
C LYS A 94 1.55 14.55 -14.14
N GLN A 95 0.56 14.58 -13.29
CA GLN A 95 0.59 13.89 -11.99
C GLN A 95 0.41 12.38 -12.16
N ALA A 96 0.89 11.60 -11.18
CA ALA A 96 0.77 10.14 -11.19
C ALA A 96 -0.67 9.67 -11.44
N TRP A 97 -1.63 10.24 -10.72
CA TRP A 97 -3.04 9.89 -10.83
C TRP A 97 -3.64 10.18 -12.22
N GLU A 98 -3.18 11.24 -12.89
CA GLU A 98 -3.63 11.57 -14.24
C GLU A 98 -3.13 10.52 -15.25
N VAL A 99 -1.87 10.10 -15.14
CA VAL A 99 -1.28 9.07 -16.01
C VAL A 99 -1.94 7.71 -15.79
N LEU A 100 -2.21 7.33 -14.53
CA LEU A 100 -2.88 6.08 -14.19
C LEU A 100 -4.31 6.02 -14.76
N LYS A 101 -5.00 7.17 -14.82
CA LYS A 101 -6.34 7.27 -15.43
C LYS A 101 -6.30 7.12 -16.95
N GLU A 102 -5.25 7.61 -17.61
CA GLU A 102 -5.06 7.49 -19.06
C GLU A 102 -4.61 6.09 -19.50
N LYS A 103 -4.05 5.29 -18.59
CA LYS A 103 -3.56 3.93 -18.85
C LYS A 103 -4.30 2.91 -17.98
N PRO A 104 -5.50 2.44 -18.39
CA PRO A 104 -6.34 1.58 -17.56
C PRO A 104 -5.66 0.30 -17.05
N GLU A 105 -4.79 -0.32 -17.83
CA GLU A 105 -4.05 -1.52 -17.40
C GLU A 105 -3.11 -1.21 -16.21
N LEU A 106 -2.35 -0.11 -16.31
CA LEU A 106 -1.45 0.34 -15.25
C LEU A 106 -2.23 0.86 -14.03
N GLY A 107 -3.33 1.58 -14.26
CA GLY A 107 -4.23 2.02 -13.20
C GLY A 107 -4.85 0.86 -12.43
N ASN A 108 -5.28 -0.20 -13.13
CA ASN A 108 -5.80 -1.42 -12.50
C ASN A 108 -4.70 -2.16 -11.73
N LEU A 109 -3.49 -2.26 -12.28
CA LEU A 109 -2.34 -2.85 -11.58
C LEU A 109 -2.03 -2.08 -10.28
N ALA A 110 -1.95 -0.75 -10.35
CA ALA A 110 -1.70 0.11 -9.19
C ALA A 110 -2.78 -0.05 -8.11
N ASN A 111 -4.06 -0.04 -8.51
CA ASN A 111 -5.18 -0.23 -7.58
C ASN A 111 -5.14 -1.60 -6.91
N ASN A 112 -4.85 -2.66 -7.68
CA ASN A 112 -4.72 -4.02 -7.16
C ASN A 112 -3.52 -4.15 -6.20
N ALA A 113 -2.38 -3.55 -6.56
CA ALA A 113 -1.18 -3.49 -5.73
C ALA A 113 -1.42 -2.83 -4.37
N MET A 114 -2.01 -1.63 -4.38
CA MET A 114 -2.30 -0.89 -3.15
C MET A 114 -3.34 -1.61 -2.29
N SER A 115 -4.35 -2.22 -2.93
CA SER A 115 -5.38 -2.99 -2.22
C SER A 115 -4.84 -4.27 -1.59
N SER A 116 -4.03 -5.05 -2.30
CA SER A 116 -3.47 -6.30 -1.76
C SER A 116 -2.51 -6.04 -0.60
N HIS A 117 -1.61 -5.07 -0.77
CA HIS A 117 -0.68 -4.67 0.28
C HIS A 117 -1.41 -4.18 1.54
N SER A 118 -2.41 -3.31 1.36
CA SER A 118 -3.21 -2.79 2.48
C SER A 118 -3.95 -3.90 3.23
N LYS A 119 -4.56 -4.84 2.51
CA LYS A 119 -5.28 -5.96 3.12
C LYS A 119 -4.35 -6.85 3.94
N GLU A 120 -3.20 -7.20 3.39
CA GLU A 120 -2.25 -8.07 4.09
C GLU A 120 -1.67 -7.39 5.32
N PHE A 121 -1.28 -6.12 5.20
CA PHE A 121 -0.80 -5.34 6.33
C PHE A 121 -1.83 -5.28 7.47
N VAL A 122 -3.10 -4.97 7.14
CA VAL A 122 -4.16 -4.83 8.15
C VAL A 122 -4.48 -6.17 8.81
N ARG A 123 -4.43 -7.29 8.07
CA ARG A 123 -4.55 -8.64 8.67
C ARG A 123 -3.47 -8.88 9.71
N ILE A 124 -2.22 -8.55 9.39
CA ILE A 124 -1.09 -8.69 10.33
C ILE A 124 -1.27 -7.75 11.53
N LEU A 125 -1.67 -6.50 11.30
CA LEU A 125 -1.91 -5.51 12.36
C LEU A 125 -2.95 -6.02 13.36
N VAL A 126 -4.10 -6.47 12.88
CA VAL A 126 -5.20 -6.97 13.72
C VAL A 126 -4.81 -8.27 14.43
N ALA A 127 -4.10 -9.18 13.77
CA ALA A 127 -3.68 -10.45 14.37
C ALA A 127 -2.59 -10.28 15.44
N LYS A 128 -1.66 -9.34 15.23
CA LYS A 128 -0.49 -9.15 16.11
C LYS A 128 -0.75 -8.15 17.24
N TYR A 129 -1.64 -7.20 17.02
CA TYR A 129 -1.93 -6.11 17.96
C TYR A 129 -3.45 -5.89 18.15
N PRO A 130 -4.23 -6.93 18.50
CA PRO A 130 -5.68 -6.81 18.67
C PRO A 130 -6.07 -5.79 19.75
N GLU A 131 -5.22 -5.62 20.78
CA GLU A 131 -5.41 -4.68 21.89
C GLU A 131 -5.52 -3.22 21.44
N ILE A 132 -5.02 -2.89 20.24
CA ILE A 132 -5.19 -1.55 19.65
C ILE A 132 -6.68 -1.26 19.44
N PHE A 133 -7.49 -2.27 19.08
CA PHE A 133 -8.89 -2.12 18.72
C PHE A 133 -9.88 -2.55 19.81
N GLU A 134 -9.40 -3.24 20.85
CA GLU A 134 -10.21 -3.65 21.98
C GLU A 134 -10.76 -2.45 22.78
N GLY A 135 -12.02 -2.55 23.21
CA GLY A 135 -12.70 -1.54 24.02
C GLY A 135 -13.11 -0.26 23.29
N ILE A 136 -12.94 -0.20 21.95
CA ILE A 136 -13.42 0.90 21.11
C ILE A 136 -14.87 0.63 20.69
N ASN A 137 -15.76 1.64 20.75
CA ASN A 137 -17.15 1.47 20.32
C ASN A 137 -17.39 1.92 18.87
N ASN A 138 -16.61 2.88 18.39
CA ASN A 138 -16.69 3.33 17.02
C ASN A 138 -15.33 3.85 16.49
N LEU A 139 -15.09 3.61 15.20
CA LEU A 139 -13.84 3.98 14.50
C LEU A 139 -14.17 4.66 13.17
N VAL A 140 -13.48 5.75 12.87
CA VAL A 140 -13.50 6.40 11.54
C VAL A 140 -12.14 6.21 10.87
N ASP A 141 -12.12 5.59 9.69
CA ASP A 141 -10.95 5.48 8.82
C ASP A 141 -10.94 6.64 7.83
N VAL A 142 -10.07 7.61 8.09
CA VAL A 142 -9.92 8.85 7.31
C VAL A 142 -8.98 8.58 6.14
N GLY A 143 -9.41 8.89 4.92
CA GLY A 143 -8.71 8.45 3.72
C GLY A 143 -8.87 6.95 3.47
N GLY A 144 -9.97 6.35 3.96
CA GLY A 144 -10.20 4.90 3.94
C GLY A 144 -10.47 4.30 2.55
N GLY A 145 -10.55 5.12 1.51
CA GLY A 145 -10.75 4.72 0.12
C GLY A 145 -12.02 3.89 -0.06
N THR A 146 -11.86 2.68 -0.60
CA THR A 146 -12.97 1.74 -0.87
C THR A 146 -13.42 0.95 0.37
N GLY A 147 -12.80 1.18 1.54
CA GLY A 147 -13.16 0.54 2.81
C GLY A 147 -12.51 -0.83 3.07
N SER A 148 -11.49 -1.21 2.31
CA SER A 148 -10.85 -2.52 2.46
C SER A 148 -10.19 -2.74 3.83
N THR A 149 -9.57 -1.69 4.40
CA THR A 149 -8.98 -1.69 5.75
C THR A 149 -10.06 -1.91 6.81
N VAL A 150 -11.08 -1.03 6.81
CA VAL A 150 -12.19 -1.10 7.76
C VAL A 150 -12.92 -2.43 7.69
N LYS A 151 -13.09 -3.02 6.51
CA LYS A 151 -13.73 -4.32 6.37
C LYS A 151 -13.02 -5.40 7.18
N ILE A 152 -11.69 -5.47 7.11
CA ILE A 152 -10.92 -6.48 7.86
C ILE A 152 -11.03 -6.23 9.36
N ILE A 153 -10.99 -4.96 9.79
CA ILE A 153 -11.15 -4.59 11.19
C ILE A 153 -12.55 -4.97 11.70
N ALA A 154 -13.61 -4.60 10.97
CA ALA A 154 -15.00 -4.90 11.35
C ALA A 154 -15.28 -6.41 11.38
N ASP A 155 -14.75 -7.17 10.43
CA ASP A 155 -14.86 -8.64 10.40
C ASP A 155 -14.17 -9.28 11.63
N SER A 156 -13.12 -8.65 12.18
CA SER A 156 -12.36 -9.13 13.33
C SER A 156 -12.91 -8.66 14.68
N PHE A 157 -13.62 -7.52 14.69
CA PHE A 157 -14.23 -6.92 15.88
C PHE A 157 -15.73 -6.62 15.61
N PRO A 158 -16.62 -7.63 15.67
CA PRO A 158 -18.02 -7.47 15.21
C PRO A 158 -18.85 -6.43 15.96
N ASN A 159 -18.43 -6.03 17.16
CA ASN A 159 -19.11 -5.01 17.96
C ASN A 159 -18.60 -3.58 17.68
N LEU A 160 -17.50 -3.45 16.92
CA LEU A 160 -16.92 -2.16 16.56
C LEU A 160 -17.70 -1.55 15.40
N ARG A 161 -18.29 -0.37 15.61
CA ARG A 161 -18.96 0.37 14.54
C ARG A 161 -17.92 1.11 13.71
N CYS A 162 -17.78 0.77 12.45
CA CYS A 162 -16.78 1.40 11.60
C CYS A 162 -17.40 2.33 10.56
N THR A 163 -16.70 3.42 10.28
CA THR A 163 -17.03 4.37 9.22
C THR A 163 -15.82 4.55 8.31
N VAL A 164 -16.05 4.44 7.00
CA VAL A 164 -15.09 4.86 5.97
C VAL A 164 -15.37 6.32 5.65
N PHE A 165 -14.35 7.17 5.75
CA PHE A 165 -14.43 8.58 5.43
C PHE A 165 -13.41 8.96 4.36
N ASP A 166 -13.88 9.45 3.22
CA ASP A 166 -13.04 9.86 2.10
C ASP A 166 -13.75 10.95 1.27
N LEU A 167 -13.12 11.44 0.20
CA LEU A 167 -13.73 12.40 -0.71
C LEU A 167 -15.00 11.82 -1.35
N PRO A 168 -16.04 12.65 -1.61
CA PRO A 168 -17.32 12.16 -2.14
C PRO A 168 -17.20 11.25 -3.37
N HIS A 169 -16.35 11.60 -4.33
CA HIS A 169 -16.17 10.82 -5.56
C HIS A 169 -15.42 9.49 -5.35
N VAL A 170 -14.68 9.33 -4.24
CA VAL A 170 -13.99 8.09 -3.87
C VAL A 170 -14.98 7.13 -3.23
N VAL A 171 -15.77 7.64 -2.27
CA VAL A 171 -16.74 6.82 -1.53
C VAL A 171 -17.93 6.35 -2.36
N ASP A 172 -18.21 6.97 -3.51
CA ASP A 172 -19.23 6.48 -4.46
C ASP A 172 -18.99 5.02 -4.91
N ASN A 173 -17.73 4.56 -4.86
CA ASN A 173 -17.34 3.19 -5.20
C ASN A 173 -17.02 2.32 -3.97
N ALA A 174 -17.26 2.80 -2.75
CA ALA A 174 -16.94 2.08 -1.53
C ALA A 174 -17.90 0.92 -1.27
N LEU A 175 -17.41 -0.07 -0.51
CA LEU A 175 -18.23 -1.18 -0.05
C LEU A 175 -19.31 -0.66 0.91
N ASN A 176 -20.54 -0.55 0.41
CA ASN A 176 -21.70 -0.29 1.26
C ASN A 176 -22.24 -1.64 1.76
N ASN A 177 -22.14 -1.89 3.07
CA ASN A 177 -22.75 -3.05 3.71
C ASN A 177 -23.36 -2.64 5.06
N ASP A 178 -24.23 -3.47 5.60
CA ASP A 178 -25.00 -3.14 6.81
C ASP A 178 -24.13 -2.90 8.06
N SER A 179 -22.86 -3.32 8.03
CA SER A 179 -21.91 -3.21 9.16
C SER A 179 -20.97 -2.00 9.10
N ILE A 180 -20.85 -1.33 7.94
CA ILE A 180 -19.86 -0.27 7.71
C ILE A 180 -20.57 0.95 7.14
N SER A 181 -20.49 2.07 7.86
CA SER A 181 -20.97 3.36 7.35
C SER A 181 -19.97 3.96 6.37
N VAL A 182 -20.46 4.67 5.37
CA VAL A 182 -19.65 5.36 4.38
C VAL A 182 -20.05 6.82 4.37
N VAL A 183 -19.07 7.72 4.51
CA VAL A 183 -19.29 9.16 4.58
C VAL A 183 -18.34 9.88 3.63
N GLY A 184 -18.91 10.65 2.70
CA GLY A 184 -18.15 11.54 1.83
C GLY A 184 -17.90 12.90 2.49
N GLY A 185 -16.68 13.40 2.42
CA GLY A 185 -16.35 14.75 2.91
C GLY A 185 -14.88 15.11 2.73
N ASP A 186 -14.48 16.23 3.32
CA ASP A 186 -13.10 16.73 3.29
C ASP A 186 -12.52 16.71 4.71
N MET A 187 -11.41 15.98 4.90
CA MET A 187 -10.71 15.86 6.18
C MET A 187 -10.10 17.18 6.66
N PHE A 188 -9.85 18.14 5.77
CA PHE A 188 -9.38 19.48 6.13
C PHE A 188 -10.50 20.38 6.68
N ASP A 189 -11.76 20.04 6.41
CA ASP A 189 -12.92 20.77 6.91
C ASP A 189 -13.49 20.11 8.18
N LYS A 190 -14.00 18.88 8.04
CA LYS A 190 -14.67 18.17 9.15
C LYS A 190 -14.60 16.66 8.99
N ILE A 191 -14.03 16.02 10.01
CA ILE A 191 -14.01 14.56 10.16
C ILE A 191 -15.25 14.13 11.00
N PRO A 192 -15.95 13.03 10.65
CA PRO A 192 -17.06 12.51 11.44
C PRO A 192 -16.65 12.19 12.89
N PRO A 193 -17.52 12.45 13.90
CA PRO A 193 -17.17 12.18 15.28
C PRO A 193 -16.89 10.70 15.54
N ALA A 194 -15.83 10.41 16.32
CA ALA A 194 -15.52 9.04 16.69
C ALA A 194 -14.75 8.90 18.02
N ASP A 195 -14.77 7.70 18.62
CA ASP A 195 -13.92 7.34 19.75
C ASP A 195 -12.47 7.14 19.27
N THR A 196 -12.30 6.68 18.03
CA THR A 196 -10.98 6.43 17.44
C THR A 196 -10.94 6.84 15.97
N ILE A 197 -9.88 7.55 15.62
CA ILE A 197 -9.59 7.93 14.23
C ILE A 197 -8.41 7.09 13.74
N LEU A 198 -8.55 6.46 12.57
CA LEU A 198 -7.48 5.76 11.88
C LEU A 198 -7.00 6.61 10.70
N LEU A 199 -5.69 6.82 10.62
CA LEU A 199 -4.97 7.42 9.51
C LEU A 199 -3.94 6.40 9.02
N LYS A 200 -4.31 5.61 8.00
CA LYS A 200 -3.40 4.63 7.40
C LYS A 200 -2.95 5.12 6.04
N THR A 201 -1.64 5.25 5.84
CA THR A 201 -1.05 5.68 4.56
C THR A 201 -1.72 6.96 4.04
N VAL A 202 -1.78 7.98 4.91
CA VAL A 202 -2.41 9.29 4.64
C VAL A 202 -1.39 10.40 4.86
N LEU A 203 -0.72 10.42 6.01
CA LEU A 203 0.06 11.59 6.41
C LEU A 203 1.33 11.76 5.55
N HIS A 204 1.87 10.67 4.98
CA HIS A 204 3.05 10.77 4.12
C HIS A 204 2.82 11.52 2.80
N ASP A 205 1.56 11.76 2.42
CA ASP A 205 1.19 12.50 1.21
C ASP A 205 1.18 14.02 1.42
N TRP A 206 1.34 14.50 2.65
CA TRP A 206 1.11 15.91 3.02
C TRP A 206 2.34 16.55 3.67
N SER A 207 2.45 17.87 3.55
CA SER A 207 3.46 18.63 4.28
C SER A 207 3.21 18.58 5.79
N ASP A 208 4.21 18.95 6.59
CA ASP A 208 4.07 19.04 8.04
C ASP A 208 2.92 19.97 8.46
N GLU A 209 2.74 21.11 7.78
CA GLU A 209 1.66 22.05 8.07
C GLU A 209 0.28 21.42 7.82
N ASP A 210 0.13 20.68 6.73
CA ASP A 210 -1.10 20.00 6.39
C ASP A 210 -1.34 18.78 7.30
N CYS A 211 -0.31 18.02 7.65
CA CYS A 211 -0.37 16.98 8.67
C CYS A 211 -0.88 17.53 10.01
N ILE A 212 -0.35 18.67 10.46
CA ILE A 212 -0.80 19.33 11.69
C ILE A 212 -2.29 19.73 11.58
N ARG A 213 -2.74 20.20 10.42
CA ARG A 213 -4.15 20.54 10.19
C ARG A 213 -5.04 19.29 10.26
N ILE A 214 -4.65 18.20 9.60
CA ILE A 214 -5.36 16.92 9.63
C ILE A 214 -5.45 16.39 11.07
N LEU A 215 -4.33 16.36 11.81
CA LEU A 215 -4.29 15.88 13.19
C LEU A 215 -5.13 16.73 14.15
N LYS A 216 -5.20 18.05 13.93
CA LYS A 216 -6.14 18.92 14.67
C LYS A 216 -7.59 18.55 14.40
N LYS A 217 -7.95 18.25 13.14
CA LYS A 217 -9.29 17.78 12.78
C LYS A 217 -9.62 16.42 13.37
N CYS A 218 -8.65 15.52 13.44
CA CYS A 218 -8.82 14.23 14.12
C CYS A 218 -9.10 14.43 15.61
N LYS A 219 -8.38 15.35 16.26
CA LYS A 219 -8.60 15.70 17.67
C LYS A 219 -9.98 16.34 17.90
N GLU A 220 -10.43 17.21 16.98
CA GLU A 220 -11.77 17.82 17.05
C GLU A 220 -12.91 16.79 16.89
N ALA A 221 -12.68 15.72 16.13
CA ALA A 221 -13.66 14.65 15.91
C ALA A 221 -13.81 13.72 17.13
N ILE A 222 -12.82 13.67 18.03
CA ILE A 222 -12.87 12.85 19.23
C ILE A 222 -13.55 13.65 20.35
N ASP A 223 -14.66 13.13 20.87
CA ASP A 223 -15.39 13.75 21.99
C ASP A 223 -14.48 13.83 23.22
N SER A 224 -14.36 15.03 23.79
CA SER A 224 -13.48 15.33 24.93
C SER A 224 -13.91 14.64 26.24
N THR A 225 -15.13 14.11 26.28
CA THR A 225 -15.64 13.31 27.40
C THR A 225 -15.19 11.84 27.36
N ILE A 226 -14.59 11.39 26.25
CA ILE A 226 -14.07 10.03 26.08
C ILE A 226 -12.68 9.94 26.72
N ASN A 227 -12.57 9.19 27.82
CA ASN A 227 -11.31 9.02 28.54
C ASN A 227 -10.21 8.31 27.73
N ASN A 228 -10.55 7.54 26.70
CA ASN A 228 -9.62 6.74 25.89
C ASN A 228 -9.68 7.06 24.39
N GLY A 229 -10.07 8.29 24.05
CA GLY A 229 -10.09 8.74 22.65
C GLY A 229 -8.68 8.74 22.06
N LYS A 230 -8.49 8.18 20.86
CA LYS A 230 -7.16 8.04 20.25
C LYS A 230 -7.15 8.22 18.73
N VAL A 231 -6.00 8.64 18.23
CA VAL A 231 -5.67 8.64 16.79
C VAL A 231 -4.64 7.55 16.57
N ILE A 232 -4.94 6.61 15.68
CA ILE A 232 -4.04 5.55 15.24
C ILE A 232 -3.43 5.99 13.92
N VAL A 233 -2.12 6.18 13.90
CA VAL A 233 -1.36 6.49 12.69
C VAL A 233 -0.62 5.24 12.26
N VAL A 234 -0.84 4.82 11.02
CA VAL A 234 -0.19 3.67 10.41
C VAL A 234 0.61 4.15 9.21
N GLU A 235 1.90 4.33 9.44
CA GLU A 235 2.86 4.83 8.46
C GLU A 235 4.19 4.07 8.56
N MET A 236 5.00 4.18 7.51
CA MET A 236 6.39 3.75 7.58
C MET A 236 7.18 4.76 8.42
N VAL A 237 7.84 4.26 9.47
CA VAL A 237 8.71 5.07 10.34
C VAL A 237 10.16 4.72 10.04
N LEU A 238 10.92 5.72 9.58
CA LEU A 238 12.36 5.63 9.42
C LEU A 238 13.03 5.85 10.77
N ASP A 239 13.65 4.81 11.31
CA ASP A 239 14.45 4.90 12.53
C ASP A 239 15.81 4.24 12.32
N ALA A 240 16.72 4.99 11.70
CA ALA A 240 18.05 4.50 11.34
C ALA A 240 18.91 4.12 12.56
N GLU A 241 18.49 4.41 13.79
CA GLU A 241 19.19 4.01 15.00
C GLU A 241 18.77 2.63 15.52
N THR A 242 17.51 2.22 15.30
CA THR A 242 16.97 0.95 15.81
C THR A 242 16.73 -0.10 14.73
N ASP A 243 16.59 0.33 13.48
CA ASP A 243 16.39 -0.55 12.32
C ASP A 243 17.64 -1.36 12.00
N ASP A 244 17.47 -2.61 11.56
CA ASP A 244 18.60 -3.32 10.95
C ASP A 244 18.97 -2.72 9.58
N SER A 245 20.15 -3.08 9.05
CA SER A 245 20.65 -2.51 7.80
C SER A 245 19.73 -2.74 6.60
N LYS A 246 19.01 -3.87 6.54
CA LYS A 246 18.11 -4.18 5.42
C LYS A 246 16.75 -3.50 5.59
N GLU A 247 16.27 -3.40 6.82
CA GLU A 247 15.06 -2.64 7.14
C GLU A 247 15.27 -1.16 6.78
N THR A 248 16.38 -0.58 7.22
CA THR A 248 16.76 0.80 6.88
C THR A 248 16.83 1.01 5.37
N GLU A 249 17.55 0.13 4.65
CA GLU A 249 17.66 0.20 3.19
C GLU A 249 16.29 0.14 2.50
N THR A 250 15.43 -0.79 2.91
CA THR A 250 14.08 -0.95 2.36
C THR A 250 13.24 0.30 2.58
N LYS A 251 13.25 0.85 3.80
CA LYS A 251 12.49 2.05 4.12
C LYS A 251 13.00 3.28 3.37
N LEU A 252 14.31 3.41 3.18
CA LEU A 252 14.91 4.51 2.40
C LEU A 252 14.57 4.40 0.91
N ILE A 253 14.60 3.19 0.34
CA ILE A 253 14.17 2.96 -1.05
C ILE A 253 12.70 3.34 -1.21
N TYR A 254 11.84 2.90 -0.29
CA TYR A 254 10.42 3.25 -0.32
C TYR A 254 10.18 4.76 -0.22
N ASN A 255 10.87 5.43 0.71
CA ASN A 255 10.80 6.88 0.86
C ASN A 255 11.25 7.62 -0.42
N LEU A 256 12.33 7.15 -1.06
CA LEU A 256 12.79 7.72 -2.32
C LEU A 256 11.74 7.53 -3.43
N CYS A 257 11.08 6.37 -3.49
CA CYS A 257 9.98 6.12 -4.42
C CYS A 257 8.82 7.10 -4.17
N LEU A 258 8.41 7.32 -2.93
CA LEU A 258 7.34 8.29 -2.62
C LEU A 258 7.70 9.69 -3.08
N LEU A 259 8.91 10.18 -2.75
CA LEU A 259 9.36 11.51 -3.16
C LEU A 259 9.42 11.67 -4.69
N PHE A 260 9.81 10.62 -5.41
CA PHE A 260 9.88 10.66 -6.87
C PHE A 260 8.51 10.72 -7.54
N PHE A 261 7.46 10.21 -6.88
CA PHE A 261 6.09 10.21 -7.40
C PHE A 261 5.26 11.42 -6.92
N PHE A 262 5.40 11.80 -5.64
CA PHE A 262 4.47 12.69 -4.94
C PHE A 262 5.10 13.88 -4.20
N GLY A 263 6.44 14.01 -4.16
CA GLY A 263 7.15 15.04 -3.38
C GLY A 263 7.29 16.43 -3.99
#